data_AF-A0A7S0IN86-F1
#
_entry.id   AF-A0A7S0IN86-F1
#
_cell.length_a   1.000
_cell.length_b   1.000
_cell.length_c   1.000
_cell.angle_alpha   90.00
_cell.angle_beta   90.00
_cell.angle_gamma   90.00
#
_symmetry.space_group_name_H-M   'P 1'
#
loop_
_entity.id
_entity.type
_entity.pdbx_description
1 polymer ?
#
loop_
_entity_poly.entity_id
_entity_poly.type
_entity_poly.pdbx_seq_one_letter_code
_entity_poly.pdbx_strand_id
1 'polypeptide(L)'
;GMAVPPTRVFRSCFAAFQPLLQPLAAVTLEPMPSEEVLAHWGMCAEPQLRECIRLLKEVEAEYRGVGLSPSERRSLLEVLRHAAELRGFRADAALGVLTESGTVAKLGQVALNDAPWLVRRLRRGVLHAASPAIRGRTREKLGLRCASALLREALAHGEPEEVLPARGAELTARLHCAPFARHASALLSAEEGRRDAALLGPPGHLGAHALAALLSSYTVQVVRSMTTSIVSVATGEDLTDEGANQQALYLVDEGGKRILVAAEPPPGLPHEHLLHLAVCCLARVPPPASLAPLLGCAANDLPATLSLLQVAPPSHWAAADAMCVAGSALTAADEALVQLKPLRPLFAGEVVAVQRPHEASSSAAAGALVYAIVDRGVAGGNARSAVALRSADSSTLLQLLPLGIYSFRSRRLPPNEMAAAAVESEASSGGLSAASGDGHGDDPEELSSRVSAANRSAAETVGAAALIDAVSSVLAAANVPIDLEQRQLLEQNMSMQEELVLLRAEAAELRVSARQAEEELDALKEANTCQICLARHVDCLLVGCGHLLCRACVPHCGNRCPFCRADVQSVANFYAPSS
;
A
#
# COMPACT_ATOMS: atom_id res chain seq x y z
N GLY A 1 40.19 12.70 -25.81
CA GLY A 1 39.13 12.41 -24.81
C GLY A 1 38.45 13.71 -24.46
N MET A 2 37.16 13.67 -24.11
CA MET A 2 36.48 14.87 -23.59
C MET A 2 37.12 15.26 -22.26
N ALA A 3 37.50 16.53 -22.12
CA ALA A 3 37.94 17.07 -20.85
C ALA A 3 36.74 17.08 -19.88
N VAL A 4 36.97 16.62 -18.64
CA VAL A 4 35.95 16.70 -17.58
C VAL A 4 35.67 18.19 -17.33
N PRO A 5 34.39 18.64 -17.36
CA PRO A 5 34.08 20.05 -17.22
C PRO A 5 34.49 20.56 -15.82
N PRO A 6 34.92 21.83 -15.69
CA PRO A 6 35.42 22.38 -14.42
C PRO A 6 34.37 22.32 -13.29
N THR A 7 33.09 22.23 -13.64
CA THR A 7 31.94 21.97 -12.75
C THR A 7 31.95 20.60 -12.06
N ARG A 8 32.88 19.72 -12.39
CA ARG A 8 33.05 18.36 -11.82
C ARG A 8 34.42 18.14 -11.19
N VAL A 9 35.20 19.21 -11.02
CA VAL A 9 36.48 19.21 -10.32
C VAL A 9 36.27 19.74 -8.90
N PHE A 10 36.76 19.01 -7.89
CA PHE A 10 36.61 19.33 -6.46
C PHE A 10 37.96 19.32 -5.74
N ARG A 11 38.08 19.93 -4.55
CA ARG A 11 39.35 19.87 -3.78
C ARG A 11 39.65 18.43 -3.37
N SER A 12 38.70 17.77 -2.72
CA SER A 12 38.66 16.33 -2.47
C SER A 12 37.46 15.71 -3.20
N CYS A 13 37.63 14.46 -3.64
CA CYS A 13 36.58 13.68 -4.26
C CYS A 13 36.78 12.21 -3.86
N PHE A 14 35.71 11.52 -3.48
CA PHE A 14 35.78 10.09 -3.18
C PHE A 14 36.30 9.34 -4.41
N ALA A 15 37.30 8.45 -4.23
CA ALA A 15 37.85 7.64 -5.33
C ALA A 15 36.76 6.84 -6.06
N ALA A 16 35.69 6.47 -5.35
CA ALA A 16 34.50 5.82 -5.88
C ALA A 16 33.74 6.63 -6.95
N PHE A 17 33.88 7.96 -6.99
CA PHE A 17 33.22 8.84 -7.97
C PHE A 17 34.07 9.09 -9.23
N GLN A 18 35.33 8.64 -9.27
CA GLN A 18 36.14 8.73 -10.47
C GLN A 18 35.72 7.66 -11.50
N PRO A 19 35.64 7.99 -12.81
CA PRO A 19 36.19 9.19 -13.43
C PRO A 19 35.20 10.36 -13.64
N LEU A 20 33.90 10.20 -13.37
CA LEU A 20 32.89 11.23 -13.70
C LEU A 20 33.08 12.52 -12.89
N LEU A 21 33.51 12.41 -11.63
CA LEU A 21 33.94 13.54 -10.80
C LEU A 21 35.42 13.36 -10.47
N GLN A 22 36.20 14.44 -10.56
CA GLN A 22 37.66 14.39 -10.38
C GLN A 22 38.11 15.28 -9.21
N PRO A 23 39.12 14.85 -8.41
CA PRO A 23 39.82 15.75 -7.51
C PRO A 23 40.74 16.67 -8.32
N LEU A 24 41.01 17.88 -7.82
CA LEU A 24 41.89 18.86 -8.45
C LEU A 24 43.29 18.30 -8.76
N ALA A 25 43.80 17.43 -7.89
CA ALA A 25 45.07 16.73 -8.07
C ALA A 25 45.13 15.83 -9.33
N ALA A 26 43.99 15.41 -9.89
CA ALA A 26 43.93 14.62 -11.12
C ALA A 26 43.97 15.46 -12.41
N VAL A 27 43.87 16.79 -12.32
CA VAL A 27 43.73 17.71 -13.47
C VAL A 27 45.07 18.35 -13.89
N THR A 28 46.18 17.96 -13.25
CA THR A 28 47.56 18.38 -13.58
C THR A 28 47.72 19.91 -13.76
N LEU A 29 47.45 20.66 -12.68
CA LEU A 29 47.80 22.08 -12.59
C LEU A 29 49.08 22.21 -11.75
N GLU A 30 50.22 22.41 -12.41
CA GLU A 30 51.47 22.78 -11.77
C GLU A 30 51.80 24.27 -12.06
N PRO A 31 52.01 25.11 -11.03
CA PRO A 31 51.79 24.85 -9.61
C PRO A 31 50.30 24.76 -9.25
N MET A 32 49.96 24.00 -8.20
CA MET A 32 48.60 23.93 -7.66
C MET A 32 48.13 25.33 -7.18
N PRO A 33 46.90 25.78 -7.53
CA PRO A 33 46.38 27.06 -7.06
C PRO A 33 46.21 27.09 -5.53
N SER A 34 46.40 28.26 -4.92
CA SER A 34 46.20 28.43 -3.46
C SER A 34 44.73 28.29 -3.06
N GLU A 35 44.48 27.95 -1.80
CA GLU A 35 43.10 27.75 -1.29
C GLU A 35 42.20 28.97 -1.44
N GLU A 36 42.78 30.18 -1.37
CA GLU A 36 42.09 31.45 -1.59
C GLU A 36 41.63 31.59 -3.04
N VAL A 37 42.50 31.27 -4.01
CA VAL A 37 42.16 31.30 -5.45
C VAL A 37 41.07 30.28 -5.77
N LEU A 38 41.17 29.07 -5.22
CA LEU A 38 40.16 28.02 -5.38
C LEU A 38 38.81 28.44 -4.77
N ALA A 39 38.81 29.12 -3.62
CA ALA A 39 37.60 29.66 -3.01
C ALA A 39 37.00 30.80 -3.86
N HIS A 40 37.84 31.69 -4.40
CA HIS A 40 37.42 32.80 -5.25
C HIS A 40 36.83 32.33 -6.58
N TRP A 41 37.26 31.18 -7.10
CA TRP A 41 36.65 30.51 -8.25
C TRP A 41 35.39 29.70 -7.92
N GLY A 42 34.95 29.70 -6.65
CA GLY A 42 33.76 28.96 -6.20
C GLY A 42 33.92 27.44 -6.17
N MET A 43 35.16 26.92 -6.21
CA MET A 43 35.40 25.47 -6.13
C MET A 43 35.04 24.94 -4.73
N CYS A 44 34.11 23.99 -4.71
CA CYS A 44 33.67 23.32 -3.49
C CYS A 44 34.73 22.34 -2.99
N ALA A 45 34.77 22.16 -1.66
CA ALA A 45 35.67 21.20 -1.03
C ALA A 45 35.35 19.77 -1.50
N GLU A 46 34.08 19.37 -1.35
CA GLU A 46 33.53 18.06 -1.74
C GLU A 46 32.25 18.23 -2.57
N PRO A 47 31.89 17.25 -3.42
CA PRO A 47 30.63 17.26 -4.17
C PRO A 47 29.43 17.15 -3.21
N GLN A 48 28.53 18.12 -3.25
CA GLN A 48 27.29 18.09 -2.47
C GLN A 48 26.13 17.54 -3.32
N LEU A 49 24.97 17.37 -2.69
CA LEU A 49 23.74 16.89 -3.34
C LEU A 49 23.42 17.64 -4.66
N ARG A 50 23.62 18.96 -4.68
CA ARG A 50 23.33 19.80 -5.85
C ARG A 50 24.25 19.50 -7.04
N GLU A 51 25.55 19.26 -6.82
CA GLU A 51 26.48 18.88 -7.88
C GLU A 51 26.24 17.44 -8.34
N CYS A 52 25.91 16.52 -7.43
CA CYS A 52 25.51 15.15 -7.79
C CYS A 52 24.25 15.16 -8.67
N ILE A 53 23.20 15.90 -8.30
CA ILE A 53 21.98 16.05 -9.11
C ILE A 53 22.30 16.67 -10.48
N ARG A 54 23.18 17.68 -10.53
CA ARG A 54 23.63 18.28 -11.80
C ARG A 54 24.31 17.25 -12.71
N LEU A 55 25.31 16.52 -12.21
CA LEU A 55 25.97 15.44 -12.94
C LEU A 55 24.94 14.43 -13.46
N LEU A 56 24.02 13.97 -12.61
CA LEU A 56 23.01 12.99 -13.00
C LEU A 56 22.10 13.53 -14.12
N LYS A 57 21.74 14.82 -14.14
CA LYS A 57 20.95 15.42 -15.23
C LYS A 57 21.74 15.60 -16.53
N GLU A 58 23.06 15.79 -16.45
CA GLU A 58 23.93 16.03 -17.60
C GLU A 58 24.40 14.71 -18.28
N VAL A 59 24.65 13.65 -17.49
CA VAL A 59 25.35 12.44 -17.96
C VAL A 59 24.59 11.65 -19.04
N GLU A 60 23.26 11.73 -19.10
CA GLU A 60 22.50 11.17 -20.23
C GLU A 60 22.76 11.94 -21.53
N ALA A 61 22.78 13.27 -21.47
CA ALA A 61 22.98 14.13 -22.64
C ALA A 61 24.42 14.11 -23.17
N GLU A 62 25.41 13.80 -22.32
CA GLU A 62 26.81 13.63 -22.70
C GLU A 62 27.09 12.28 -23.37
N TYR A 63 26.56 11.19 -22.81
CA TYR A 63 26.86 9.85 -23.29
C TYR A 63 25.87 9.33 -24.34
N ARG A 64 24.66 9.91 -24.49
CA ARG A 64 23.67 9.68 -25.58
C ARG A 64 23.77 8.32 -26.30
N GLY A 65 23.40 7.24 -25.61
CA GLY A 65 23.35 5.89 -26.16
C GLY A 65 24.70 5.16 -26.26
N VAL A 66 25.82 5.81 -25.99
CA VAL A 66 27.14 5.17 -25.81
C VAL A 66 27.17 4.41 -24.49
N GLY A 67 27.71 3.20 -24.51
CA GLY A 67 27.91 2.40 -23.29
C GLY A 67 29.04 2.96 -22.43
N LEU A 68 28.78 3.16 -21.14
CA LEU A 68 29.78 3.56 -20.17
C LEU A 68 30.85 2.47 -20.01
N SER A 69 32.11 2.85 -19.77
CA SER A 69 33.17 1.94 -19.34
C SER A 69 32.90 1.37 -17.93
N PRO A 70 33.54 0.26 -17.51
CA PRO A 70 33.32 -0.32 -16.18
C PRO A 70 33.56 0.67 -15.02
N SER A 71 34.55 1.55 -15.15
CA SER A 71 34.86 2.59 -14.16
C SER A 71 33.78 3.68 -14.11
N GLU A 72 33.30 4.14 -15.27
CA GLU A 72 32.19 5.11 -15.35
C GLU A 72 30.87 4.52 -14.83
N ARG A 73 30.60 3.22 -15.07
CA ARG A 73 29.42 2.53 -14.49
C ARG A 73 29.47 2.51 -12.97
N ARG A 74 30.62 2.14 -12.39
CA ARG A 74 30.81 2.15 -10.92
C ARG A 74 30.67 3.57 -10.37
N SER A 75 31.33 4.54 -11.00
CA SER A 75 31.25 5.97 -10.66
C SER A 75 29.81 6.48 -10.63
N LEU A 76 29.03 6.22 -11.69
CA LEU A 76 27.63 6.65 -11.79
C LEU A 76 26.77 6.02 -10.70
N LEU A 77 26.94 4.72 -10.44
CA LEU A 77 26.21 4.00 -9.38
C LEU A 77 26.54 4.55 -7.99
N GLU A 78 27.81 4.88 -7.73
CA GLU A 78 28.24 5.42 -6.43
C GLU A 78 27.78 6.86 -6.21
N VAL A 79 27.86 7.73 -7.23
CA VAL A 79 27.26 9.08 -7.19
C VAL A 79 25.76 9.01 -6.94
N LEU A 80 25.06 8.11 -7.63
CA LEU A 80 23.61 7.93 -7.51
C LEU A 80 23.21 7.34 -6.15
N ARG A 81 24.00 6.40 -5.60
CA ARG A 81 23.83 5.87 -4.23
C ARG A 81 24.03 6.95 -3.18
N HIS A 82 25.13 7.70 -3.26
CA HIS A 82 25.43 8.78 -2.32
C HIS A 82 24.39 9.89 -2.38
N ALA A 83 24.02 10.35 -3.58
CA ALA A 83 22.96 11.33 -3.78
C ALA A 83 21.64 10.88 -3.15
N ALA A 84 21.27 9.60 -3.32
CA ALA A 84 20.09 9.04 -2.68
C ALA A 84 20.21 9.02 -1.14
N GLU A 85 21.39 8.77 -0.56
CA GLU A 85 21.58 8.74 0.91
C GLU A 85 21.41 10.13 1.57
N LEU A 86 21.79 11.22 0.89
CA LEU A 86 21.75 12.59 1.42
C LEU A 86 20.33 13.09 1.77
N ARG A 87 20.24 13.94 2.81
CA ARG A 87 18.99 14.63 3.19
C ARG A 87 18.56 15.62 2.09
N GLY A 88 17.28 15.64 1.77
CA GLY A 88 16.71 16.53 0.75
C GLY A 88 16.72 15.97 -0.68
N PHE A 89 17.29 14.78 -0.93
CA PHE A 89 17.18 14.12 -2.23
C PHE A 89 15.71 13.88 -2.60
N ARG A 90 15.37 14.21 -3.86
CA ARG A 90 14.09 13.88 -4.49
C ARG A 90 14.36 13.28 -5.86
N ALA A 91 13.68 12.18 -6.18
CA ALA A 91 13.68 11.62 -7.51
C ALA A 91 13.09 12.63 -8.51
N ASP A 92 13.74 12.79 -9.65
CA ASP A 92 13.33 13.65 -10.76
C ASP A 92 13.46 12.84 -12.04
N ALA A 93 12.42 12.85 -12.88
CA ALA A 93 12.36 12.08 -14.12
C ALA A 93 13.52 12.38 -15.09
N ALA A 94 14.17 13.54 -14.98
CA ALA A 94 15.33 13.95 -15.77
C ALA A 94 16.69 13.41 -15.26
N LEU A 95 16.75 12.72 -14.11
CA LEU A 95 18.00 12.12 -13.63
C LEU A 95 18.44 10.98 -14.56
N GLY A 96 19.69 10.98 -14.99
CA GLY A 96 20.32 9.88 -15.71
C GLY A 96 20.59 8.69 -14.79
N VAL A 97 20.15 7.51 -15.21
CA VAL A 97 20.23 6.25 -14.48
C VAL A 97 20.88 5.18 -15.37
N LEU A 98 21.68 4.31 -14.76
CA LEU A 98 22.33 3.21 -15.47
C LEU A 98 21.32 2.13 -15.88
N THR A 99 21.35 1.74 -17.15
CA THR A 99 20.49 0.68 -17.72
C THR A 99 21.16 -0.70 -17.69
N GLU A 100 20.39 -1.77 -17.95
CA GLU A 100 20.94 -3.12 -18.13
C GLU A 100 21.93 -3.22 -19.29
N SER A 101 21.74 -2.45 -20.37
CA SER A 101 22.67 -2.35 -21.49
C SER A 101 23.98 -1.61 -21.16
N GLY A 102 24.11 -1.05 -19.95
CA GLY A 102 25.29 -0.29 -19.53
C GLY A 102 25.39 1.11 -20.16
N THR A 103 24.28 1.60 -20.72
CA THR A 103 24.09 2.98 -21.18
C THR A 103 23.41 3.80 -20.08
N VAL A 104 23.29 5.12 -20.28
CA VAL A 104 22.46 5.98 -19.42
C VAL A 104 21.13 6.26 -20.11
N ALA A 105 20.04 6.26 -19.35
CA ALA A 105 18.73 6.76 -19.77
C ALA A 105 18.10 7.60 -18.65
N LYS A 106 17.11 8.44 -18.97
CA LYS A 106 16.40 9.27 -17.98
C LYS A 106 15.53 8.40 -17.08
N LEU A 107 15.45 8.73 -15.79
CA LEU A 107 14.67 8.00 -14.78
C LEU A 107 13.21 7.80 -15.20
N GLY A 108 12.59 8.80 -15.85
CA GLY A 108 11.23 8.70 -16.38
C GLY A 108 11.03 7.66 -17.51
N GLN A 109 12.12 7.20 -18.12
CA GLN A 109 12.17 6.19 -19.18
C GLN A 109 12.77 4.87 -18.69
N VAL A 110 12.99 4.70 -17.37
CA VAL A 110 13.67 3.53 -16.79
C VAL A 110 12.72 2.78 -15.85
N ALA A 111 12.63 1.46 -16.05
CA ALA A 111 11.79 0.56 -15.26
C ALA A 111 12.56 -0.68 -14.80
N LEU A 112 12.10 -1.31 -13.73
CA LEU A 112 12.63 -2.57 -13.25
C LEU A 112 12.14 -3.71 -14.14
N ASN A 113 13.06 -4.52 -14.64
CA ASN A 113 12.76 -5.59 -15.60
C ASN A 113 12.24 -6.85 -14.89
N ASP A 114 10.96 -6.82 -14.51
CA ASP A 114 10.22 -7.97 -13.99
C ASP A 114 9.41 -8.71 -15.07
N ALA A 115 9.21 -8.06 -16.23
CA ALA A 115 8.47 -8.60 -17.37
C ALA A 115 9.32 -8.60 -18.66
N PRO A 116 10.40 -9.40 -18.74
CA PRO A 116 11.32 -9.40 -19.88
C PRO A 116 10.67 -9.77 -21.21
N TRP A 117 9.56 -10.52 -21.19
CA TRP A 117 8.80 -10.86 -22.39
C TRP A 117 8.10 -9.65 -23.03
N LEU A 118 7.64 -8.69 -22.21
CA LEU A 118 7.10 -7.41 -22.69
C LEU A 118 8.24 -6.52 -23.20
N VAL A 119 9.30 -6.36 -22.40
CA VAL A 119 10.43 -5.46 -22.71
C VAL A 119 11.12 -5.84 -24.04
N ARG A 120 11.23 -7.15 -24.36
CA ARG A 120 11.82 -7.62 -25.62
C ARG A 120 11.05 -7.21 -26.88
N ARG A 121 9.78 -6.80 -26.76
CA ARG A 121 8.89 -6.46 -27.89
C ARG A 121 8.63 -4.95 -28.03
N LEU A 122 9.25 -4.11 -27.18
CA LEU A 122 9.08 -2.66 -27.23
C LEU A 122 9.91 -1.99 -28.32
N ARG A 123 9.36 -0.90 -28.90
CA ARG A 123 10.12 0.07 -29.71
C ARG A 123 11.34 0.57 -28.93
N ARG A 124 12.50 0.55 -29.59
CA ARG A 124 13.78 0.95 -28.98
C ARG A 124 13.73 2.40 -28.49
N GLY A 125 14.22 2.64 -27.26
CA GLY A 125 14.29 3.98 -26.67
C GLY A 125 13.02 4.48 -25.97
N VAL A 126 11.93 3.71 -26.00
CA VAL A 126 10.69 4.05 -25.28
C VAL A 126 10.83 3.79 -23.77
N LEU A 127 11.29 2.59 -23.41
CA LEU A 127 11.53 2.18 -22.03
C LEU A 127 12.82 1.37 -21.95
N HIS A 128 13.62 1.63 -20.91
CA HIS A 128 14.87 0.96 -20.63
C HIS A 128 14.78 0.16 -19.33
N ALA A 129 15.37 -1.02 -19.32
CA ALA A 129 15.54 -1.79 -18.10
C ALA A 129 16.60 -1.14 -17.20
N ALA A 130 16.29 -0.95 -15.92
CA ALA A 130 17.19 -0.45 -14.89
C ALA A 130 18.30 -1.46 -14.59
N SER A 131 19.54 -1.00 -14.41
CA SER A 131 20.65 -1.89 -14.07
C SER A 131 20.38 -2.67 -12.78
N PRO A 132 20.58 -4.01 -12.74
CA PRO A 132 20.36 -4.82 -11.54
C PRO A 132 21.34 -4.51 -10.41
N ALA A 133 22.33 -3.63 -10.62
CA ALA A 133 23.18 -3.09 -9.57
C ALA A 133 22.46 -2.05 -8.68
N ILE A 134 21.34 -1.47 -9.14
CA ILE A 134 20.53 -0.51 -8.38
C ILE A 134 19.61 -1.29 -7.43
N ARG A 135 20.00 -1.39 -6.16
CA ARG A 135 19.35 -2.24 -5.14
C ARG A 135 19.01 -1.47 -3.85
N GLY A 136 18.16 -2.07 -3.03
CA GLY A 136 17.79 -1.58 -1.69
C GLY A 136 17.26 -0.14 -1.68
N ARG A 137 17.65 0.63 -0.66
CA ARG A 137 17.22 2.01 -0.43
C ARG A 137 17.40 2.95 -1.63
N THR A 138 18.39 2.70 -2.49
CA THR A 138 18.61 3.50 -3.70
C THR A 138 17.47 3.29 -4.72
N ARG A 139 17.03 2.05 -4.92
CA ARG A 139 15.87 1.71 -5.78
C ARG A 139 14.58 2.32 -5.24
N GLU A 140 14.38 2.25 -3.92
CA GLU A 140 13.22 2.84 -3.22
C GLU A 140 13.20 4.37 -3.38
N LYS A 141 14.29 5.06 -3.08
CA LYS A 141 14.38 6.53 -3.16
C LYS A 141 14.30 7.08 -4.60
N LEU A 142 14.67 6.29 -5.61
CA LEU A 142 14.44 6.63 -7.01
C LEU A 142 12.97 6.45 -7.44
N GLY A 143 12.15 5.73 -6.68
CA GLY A 143 10.76 5.44 -7.07
C GLY A 143 10.63 4.60 -8.35
N LEU A 144 11.63 3.75 -8.64
CA LEU A 144 11.62 2.90 -9.83
C LEU A 144 10.41 1.96 -9.81
N ARG A 145 9.61 1.97 -10.89
CA ARG A 145 8.43 1.12 -11.08
C ARG A 145 8.78 -0.13 -11.88
N CYS A 146 8.03 -1.21 -11.67
CA CYS A 146 8.12 -2.45 -12.43
C CYS A 146 7.60 -2.27 -13.86
N ALA A 147 8.20 -2.96 -14.84
CA ALA A 147 7.76 -2.94 -16.22
C ALA A 147 6.32 -3.48 -16.37
N SER A 148 5.97 -4.53 -15.63
CA SER A 148 4.60 -5.08 -15.56
C SER A 148 3.53 -4.08 -15.06
N ALA A 149 3.94 -3.02 -14.35
CA ALA A 149 3.05 -1.98 -13.85
C ALA A 149 2.94 -0.77 -14.79
N LEU A 150 3.78 -0.70 -15.83
CA LEU A 150 3.79 0.37 -16.83
C LEU A 150 3.23 -0.09 -18.18
N LEU A 151 3.34 -1.39 -18.46
CA LEU A 151 3.04 -2.02 -19.72
C LEU A 151 2.04 -3.15 -19.50
N ARG A 152 1.10 -3.29 -20.43
CA ARG A 152 0.23 -4.47 -20.52
C ARG A 152 0.26 -5.02 -21.93
N GLU A 153 0.04 -6.31 -22.06
CA GLU A 153 -0.18 -6.94 -23.36
C GLU A 153 -1.68 -6.92 -23.67
N ALA A 154 -2.06 -6.60 -24.90
CA ALA A 154 -3.44 -6.50 -25.36
C ALA A 154 -3.59 -7.11 -26.77
N LEU A 155 -4.82 -7.41 -27.20
CA LEU A 155 -5.07 -7.79 -28.60
C LEU A 155 -4.74 -6.62 -29.53
N ALA A 156 -4.01 -6.88 -30.60
CA ALA A 156 -3.65 -5.85 -31.57
C ALA A 156 -4.86 -5.50 -32.45
N HIS A 157 -5.34 -6.45 -33.27
CA HIS A 157 -6.46 -6.26 -34.20
C HIS A 157 -7.29 -7.54 -34.38
N GLY A 158 -8.61 -7.39 -34.36
CA GLY A 158 -9.58 -8.47 -34.59
C GLY A 158 -9.86 -9.32 -33.35
N GLU A 159 -11.11 -9.79 -33.23
CA GLU A 159 -11.45 -10.87 -32.28
C GLU A 159 -10.93 -12.20 -32.83
N PRO A 160 -10.13 -12.97 -32.07
CA PRO A 160 -9.54 -14.21 -32.57
C PRO A 160 -10.58 -15.33 -32.69
N GLU A 161 -10.48 -16.11 -33.78
CA GLU A 161 -11.40 -17.21 -34.08
C GLU A 161 -11.25 -18.36 -33.06
N GLU A 162 -12.33 -18.67 -32.32
CA GLU A 162 -12.36 -19.82 -31.41
C GLU A 162 -12.39 -21.15 -32.21
N VAL A 163 -11.40 -21.99 -31.94
CA VAL A 163 -11.21 -23.30 -32.58
C VAL A 163 -10.89 -24.30 -31.46
N LEU A 164 -11.75 -25.30 -31.26
CA LEU A 164 -11.81 -26.26 -30.14
C LEU A 164 -12.57 -25.77 -28.87
N PRO A 165 -13.85 -25.34 -28.99
CA PRO A 165 -14.65 -24.89 -27.83
C PRO A 165 -14.82 -25.97 -26.75
N ALA A 166 -14.88 -27.25 -27.11
CA ALA A 166 -14.94 -28.35 -26.15
C ALA A 166 -13.70 -28.41 -25.23
N ARG A 167 -12.52 -28.07 -25.76
CA ARG A 167 -11.27 -28.01 -24.99
C ARG A 167 -11.20 -26.75 -24.11
N GLY A 168 -11.70 -25.63 -24.60
CA GLY A 168 -11.87 -24.41 -23.80
C GLY A 168 -12.81 -24.63 -22.60
N ALA A 169 -13.95 -25.28 -22.83
CA ALA A 169 -14.90 -25.66 -21.78
C ALA A 169 -14.28 -26.62 -20.74
N GLU A 170 -13.53 -27.63 -21.17
CA GLU A 170 -12.81 -28.55 -20.28
C GLU A 170 -11.80 -27.81 -19.38
N LEU A 171 -10.97 -26.95 -19.97
CA LEU A 171 -9.98 -26.15 -19.24
C LEU A 171 -10.64 -25.16 -18.28
N THR A 172 -11.77 -24.57 -18.66
CA THR A 172 -12.59 -23.70 -17.81
C THR A 172 -13.16 -24.48 -16.62
N ALA A 173 -13.69 -25.69 -16.83
CA ALA A 173 -14.20 -26.53 -15.76
C ALA A 173 -13.09 -26.97 -14.77
N ARG A 174 -11.86 -27.24 -15.26
CA ARG A 174 -10.69 -27.46 -14.38
C ARG A 174 -10.33 -26.20 -13.58
N LEU A 175 -10.39 -25.02 -14.21
CA LEU A 175 -10.08 -23.73 -13.58
C LEU A 175 -11.06 -23.35 -12.46
N HIS A 176 -12.35 -23.64 -12.65
CA HIS A 176 -13.43 -23.36 -11.68
C HIS A 176 -13.57 -24.41 -10.58
N CYS A 177 -12.77 -25.48 -10.62
CA CYS A 177 -12.81 -26.56 -9.65
C CYS A 177 -12.35 -26.09 -8.26
N ALA A 178 -13.24 -26.11 -7.25
CA ALA A 178 -12.89 -25.70 -5.89
C ALA A 178 -11.72 -26.50 -5.25
N PRO A 179 -11.57 -27.83 -5.49
CA PRO A 179 -10.33 -28.54 -5.23
C PRO A 179 -9.09 -27.90 -5.88
N PHE A 180 -9.13 -27.52 -7.16
CA PHE A 180 -7.98 -26.90 -7.84
C PHE A 180 -7.55 -25.60 -7.15
N ALA A 181 -8.47 -24.69 -6.85
CA ALA A 181 -8.14 -23.42 -6.18
C ALA A 181 -7.48 -23.62 -4.79
N ARG A 182 -7.91 -24.64 -4.03
CA ARG A 182 -7.26 -25.02 -2.75
C ARG A 182 -5.84 -25.54 -2.95
N HIS A 183 -5.62 -26.42 -3.93
CA HIS A 183 -4.29 -27.00 -4.15
C HIS A 183 -3.32 -26.01 -4.81
N ALA A 184 -3.82 -25.14 -5.69
CA ALA A 184 -3.07 -24.02 -6.26
C ALA A 184 -2.65 -23.01 -5.19
N SER A 185 -3.55 -22.68 -4.25
CA SER A 185 -3.23 -21.85 -3.08
C SER A 185 -2.07 -22.43 -2.26
N ALA A 186 -2.13 -23.73 -1.93
CA ALA A 186 -1.06 -24.40 -1.19
C ALA A 186 0.28 -24.39 -1.95
N LEU A 187 0.27 -24.69 -3.25
CA LEU A 187 1.47 -24.73 -4.10
C LEU A 187 2.13 -23.35 -4.23
N LEU A 188 1.37 -22.33 -4.62
CA LEU A 188 1.89 -20.97 -4.79
C LEU A 188 2.36 -20.36 -3.45
N SER A 189 1.64 -20.64 -2.35
CA SER A 189 2.04 -20.17 -1.02
C SER A 189 3.34 -20.82 -0.55
N ALA A 190 3.54 -22.11 -0.85
CA ALA A 190 4.80 -22.80 -0.56
C ALA A 190 5.95 -22.33 -1.46
N GLU A 191 5.67 -21.96 -2.71
CA GLU A 191 6.66 -21.32 -3.59
C GLU A 191 7.07 -19.93 -3.10
N GLU A 192 6.12 -19.08 -2.69
CA GLU A 192 6.39 -17.76 -2.12
C GLU A 192 7.14 -17.85 -0.78
N GLY A 193 6.72 -18.72 0.15
CA GLY A 193 7.43 -18.93 1.42
C GLY A 193 8.86 -19.46 1.26
N ARG A 194 9.17 -20.15 0.15
CA ARG A 194 10.56 -20.52 -0.21
C ARG A 194 11.37 -19.36 -0.81
N ARG A 195 10.72 -18.33 -1.36
CA ARG A 195 11.37 -17.13 -1.92
C ARG A 195 11.64 -16.09 -0.86
N ASP A 196 10.70 -15.88 0.05
CA ASP A 196 10.82 -14.94 1.17
C ASP A 196 10.53 -15.63 2.50
N ALA A 197 11.60 -15.99 3.22
CA ALA A 197 11.56 -16.61 4.53
C ALA A 197 11.03 -15.68 5.64
N ALA A 198 10.81 -14.39 5.38
CA ALA A 198 10.19 -13.46 6.32
C ALA A 198 8.64 -13.44 6.22
N LEU A 199 8.05 -14.15 5.25
CA LEU A 199 6.60 -14.29 5.14
C LEU A 199 6.04 -15.09 6.33
N LEU A 200 5.27 -14.40 7.19
CA LEU A 200 4.57 -14.98 8.35
C LEU A 200 3.32 -15.80 7.96
N GLY A 201 3.10 -16.07 6.68
CA GLY A 201 1.95 -16.80 6.15
C GLY A 201 1.69 -16.52 4.66
N PRO A 202 0.71 -17.22 4.05
CA PRO A 202 0.35 -17.01 2.65
C PRO A 202 -0.14 -15.58 2.40
N PRO A 203 0.28 -14.92 1.31
CA PRO A 203 -0.29 -13.63 0.91
C PRO A 203 -1.81 -13.74 0.73
N GLY A 204 -2.58 -12.77 1.25
CA GLY A 204 -4.04 -12.88 1.28
C GLY A 204 -4.71 -13.07 -0.10
N HIS A 205 -4.09 -12.57 -1.17
CA HIS A 205 -4.56 -12.76 -2.55
C HIS A 205 -4.31 -14.18 -3.11
N LEU A 206 -3.41 -14.95 -2.50
CA LEU A 206 -3.13 -16.36 -2.84
C LEU A 206 -3.92 -17.34 -1.97
N GLY A 207 -4.77 -16.85 -1.06
CA GLY A 207 -5.68 -17.71 -0.29
C GLY A 207 -6.68 -18.43 -1.20
N ALA A 208 -7.01 -19.68 -0.88
CA ALA A 208 -7.83 -20.55 -1.73
C ALA A 208 -9.16 -19.93 -2.19
N HIS A 209 -9.82 -19.16 -1.32
CA HIS A 209 -11.08 -18.47 -1.66
C HIS A 209 -10.86 -17.24 -2.56
N ALA A 210 -9.76 -16.49 -2.37
CA ALA A 210 -9.40 -15.37 -3.22
C ALA A 210 -9.05 -15.86 -4.64
N LEU A 211 -8.28 -16.96 -4.74
CA LEU A 211 -8.01 -17.62 -6.02
C LEU A 211 -9.29 -18.19 -6.63
N ALA A 212 -10.15 -18.87 -5.87
CA ALA A 212 -11.42 -19.39 -6.40
C ALA A 212 -12.30 -18.27 -6.99
N ALA A 213 -12.49 -17.17 -6.26
CA ALA A 213 -13.28 -16.02 -6.70
C ALA A 213 -12.67 -15.31 -7.93
N LEU A 214 -11.35 -15.15 -7.95
CA LEU A 214 -10.63 -14.61 -9.10
C LEU A 214 -10.85 -15.49 -10.34
N LEU A 215 -10.58 -16.80 -10.22
CA LEU A 215 -10.58 -17.74 -11.32
C LEU A 215 -11.99 -18.07 -11.83
N SER A 216 -13.01 -18.10 -10.96
CA SER A 216 -14.40 -18.29 -11.35
C SER A 216 -14.93 -17.20 -12.27
N SER A 217 -14.31 -16.01 -12.27
CA SER A 217 -14.72 -14.91 -13.14
C SER A 217 -14.20 -15.03 -14.58
N TYR A 218 -13.24 -15.92 -14.88
CA TYR A 218 -12.62 -16.06 -16.21
C TYR A 218 -13.02 -17.35 -16.94
N THR A 219 -13.21 -17.27 -18.26
CA THR A 219 -13.41 -18.42 -19.15
C THR A 219 -12.21 -18.63 -20.07
N VAL A 220 -11.85 -19.89 -20.35
CA VAL A 220 -10.75 -20.24 -21.26
C VAL A 220 -11.29 -20.50 -22.68
N GLN A 221 -10.79 -19.78 -23.67
CA GLN A 221 -11.06 -20.00 -25.09
C GLN A 221 -9.81 -20.48 -25.81
N VAL A 222 -9.96 -21.51 -26.65
CA VAL A 222 -8.89 -22.01 -27.51
C VAL A 222 -9.07 -21.38 -28.89
N VAL A 223 -8.08 -20.64 -29.39
CA VAL A 223 -8.20 -19.82 -30.60
C VAL A 223 -7.16 -20.20 -31.65
N ARG A 224 -7.50 -20.08 -32.94
CA ARG A 224 -6.62 -20.48 -34.06
C ARG A 224 -5.24 -19.80 -33.96
N SER A 225 -5.24 -18.49 -33.77
CA SER A 225 -4.07 -17.66 -33.54
C SER A 225 -4.51 -16.34 -32.91
N MET A 226 -3.60 -15.62 -32.27
CA MET A 226 -3.84 -14.29 -31.74
C MET A 226 -2.63 -13.39 -31.97
N THR A 227 -2.86 -12.14 -32.34
CA THR A 227 -1.84 -11.10 -32.43
C THR A 227 -2.01 -10.11 -31.30
N THR A 228 -0.90 -9.77 -30.65
CA THR A 228 -0.89 -8.89 -29.49
C THR A 228 0.06 -7.72 -29.66
N SER A 229 -0.27 -6.62 -29.00
CA SER A 229 0.56 -5.44 -28.87
C SER A 229 0.87 -5.14 -27.39
N ILE A 230 2.00 -4.48 -27.17
CA ILE A 230 2.43 -3.99 -25.86
C ILE A 230 1.94 -2.55 -25.74
N VAL A 231 0.93 -2.29 -24.91
CA VAL A 231 0.37 -0.96 -24.75
C VAL A 231 0.76 -0.33 -23.41
N SER A 232 0.98 0.98 -23.42
CA SER A 232 1.19 1.80 -22.23
C SER A 232 -0.04 1.77 -21.33
N VAL A 233 0.13 1.45 -20.04
CA VAL A 233 -0.96 1.51 -19.05
C VAL A 233 -1.40 2.95 -18.78
N ALA A 234 -0.49 3.92 -18.93
CA ALA A 234 -0.76 5.33 -18.62
C ALA A 234 -1.37 6.12 -19.79
N THR A 235 -1.02 5.80 -21.03
CA THR A 235 -1.45 6.55 -22.23
C THR A 235 -2.31 5.74 -23.20
N GLY A 236 -2.36 4.41 -23.06
CA GLY A 236 -3.02 3.54 -24.03
C GLY A 236 -2.31 3.40 -25.39
N GLU A 237 -1.19 4.08 -25.59
CA GLU A 237 -0.41 4.01 -26.84
C GLU A 237 0.18 2.61 -27.04
N ASP A 238 0.15 2.11 -28.28
CA ASP A 238 0.86 0.91 -28.70
C ASP A 238 2.37 1.20 -28.80
N LEU A 239 3.17 0.49 -28.00
CA LEU A 239 4.62 0.64 -27.90
C LEU A 239 5.38 -0.54 -28.56
N THR A 240 4.68 -1.39 -29.32
CA THR A 240 5.26 -2.58 -29.96
C THR A 240 6.22 -2.24 -31.10
N ASP A 241 7.36 -2.90 -31.14
CA ASP A 241 8.32 -2.79 -32.25
C ASP A 241 7.74 -3.42 -33.53
N GLU A 242 7.81 -2.72 -34.66
CA GLU A 242 7.24 -3.17 -35.94
C GLU A 242 7.89 -4.47 -36.44
N GLY A 243 9.15 -4.71 -36.06
CA GLY A 243 9.90 -5.94 -36.37
C GLY A 243 9.73 -7.07 -35.34
N ALA A 244 8.97 -6.89 -34.27
CA ALA A 244 8.76 -7.92 -33.25
C ALA A 244 7.72 -8.96 -33.71
N ASN A 245 7.92 -10.23 -33.29
CA ASN A 245 6.85 -11.21 -33.44
C ASN A 245 5.66 -10.81 -32.54
N GLN A 246 4.52 -10.56 -33.17
CA GLN A 246 3.26 -10.20 -32.51
C GLN A 246 2.40 -11.42 -32.17
N GLN A 247 2.74 -12.63 -32.62
CA GLN A 247 1.99 -13.83 -32.26
C GLN A 247 2.24 -14.21 -30.79
N ALA A 248 1.16 -14.33 -30.03
CA ALA A 248 1.18 -14.83 -28.66
C ALA A 248 0.59 -16.23 -28.57
N LEU A 249 1.08 -17.03 -27.60
CA LEU A 249 0.54 -18.36 -27.32
C LEU A 249 -0.59 -18.32 -26.29
N TYR A 250 -0.63 -17.28 -25.45
CA TYR A 250 -1.72 -17.03 -24.52
C TYR A 250 -1.89 -15.52 -24.31
N LEU A 251 -3.09 -15.09 -23.90
CA LEU A 251 -3.37 -13.74 -23.45
C LEU A 251 -4.44 -13.76 -22.35
N VAL A 252 -4.31 -12.85 -21.38
CA VAL A 252 -5.35 -12.57 -20.38
C VAL A 252 -6.09 -11.30 -20.79
N ASP A 253 -7.33 -11.44 -21.24
CA ASP A 253 -8.25 -10.33 -21.48
C ASP A 253 -9.01 -10.03 -20.18
N GLU A 254 -8.47 -9.10 -19.38
CA GLU A 254 -9.12 -8.64 -18.14
C GLU A 254 -10.46 -7.91 -18.37
N GLY A 255 -10.69 -7.37 -19.58
CA GLY A 255 -11.87 -6.60 -19.93
C GLY A 255 -13.05 -7.48 -20.28
N GLY A 256 -12.84 -8.46 -21.18
CA GLY A 256 -13.83 -9.48 -21.52
C GLY A 256 -13.93 -10.63 -20.51
N LYS A 257 -13.00 -10.71 -19.53
CA LYS A 257 -12.84 -11.83 -18.59
C LYS A 257 -12.56 -13.17 -19.26
N ARG A 258 -11.63 -13.16 -20.21
CA ARG A 258 -11.27 -14.32 -21.03
C ARG A 258 -9.78 -14.64 -20.91
N ILE A 259 -9.45 -15.93 -20.90
CA ILE A 259 -8.08 -16.42 -21.08
C ILE A 259 -8.03 -17.04 -22.47
N LEU A 260 -7.30 -16.42 -23.37
CA LEU A 260 -7.12 -16.90 -24.74
C LEU A 260 -5.88 -17.79 -24.79
N VAL A 261 -5.97 -18.95 -25.44
CA VAL A 261 -4.88 -19.91 -25.60
C VAL A 261 -4.81 -20.37 -27.06
N ALA A 262 -3.61 -20.43 -27.64
CA ALA A 262 -3.43 -20.89 -29.02
C ALA A 262 -3.82 -22.37 -29.19
N ALA A 263 -4.51 -22.69 -30.29
CA ALA A 263 -4.97 -24.04 -30.62
C ALA A 263 -3.81 -25.02 -30.85
N GLU A 264 -2.78 -24.58 -31.55
CA GLU A 264 -1.58 -25.35 -31.88
C GLU A 264 -0.36 -24.82 -31.11
N PRO A 265 -0.15 -25.23 -29.85
CA PRO A 265 1.03 -24.84 -29.09
C PRO A 265 2.29 -25.60 -29.58
N PRO A 266 3.51 -25.07 -29.32
CA PRO A 266 4.75 -25.73 -29.69
C PRO A 266 4.89 -27.15 -29.09
N PRO A 267 5.58 -28.08 -29.77
CA PRO A 267 5.75 -29.44 -29.27
C PRO A 267 6.43 -29.44 -27.89
N GLY A 268 5.81 -30.15 -26.93
CA GLY A 268 6.24 -30.19 -25.52
C GLY A 268 5.56 -29.17 -24.61
N LEU A 269 4.77 -28.22 -25.14
CA LEU A 269 3.98 -27.27 -24.35
C LEU A 269 2.47 -27.57 -24.47
N PRO A 270 1.85 -28.30 -23.52
CA PRO A 270 0.41 -28.54 -23.55
C PRO A 270 -0.39 -27.28 -23.19
N HIS A 271 -1.70 -27.25 -23.49
CA HIS A 271 -2.58 -26.11 -23.13
C HIS A 271 -2.57 -25.81 -21.62
N GLU A 272 -2.43 -26.83 -20.78
CA GLU A 272 -2.24 -26.71 -19.33
C GLU A 272 -1.02 -25.84 -18.96
N HIS A 273 0.05 -25.90 -19.76
CA HIS A 273 1.22 -25.06 -19.56
C HIS A 273 0.98 -23.61 -19.99
N LEU A 274 0.17 -23.36 -21.01
CA LEU A 274 -0.21 -21.99 -21.38
C LEU A 274 -1.20 -21.39 -20.37
N LEU A 275 -2.12 -22.20 -19.86
CA LEU A 275 -3.07 -21.81 -18.82
C LEU A 275 -2.37 -21.51 -17.48
N HIS A 276 -1.34 -22.28 -17.07
CA HIS A 276 -0.63 -21.97 -15.83
C HIS A 276 0.04 -20.58 -15.86
N LEU A 277 0.60 -20.17 -17.01
CA LEU A 277 1.20 -18.85 -17.18
C LEU A 277 0.14 -17.75 -17.03
N ALA A 278 -1.00 -17.91 -17.72
CA ALA A 278 -2.13 -16.98 -17.60
C ALA A 278 -2.65 -16.86 -16.16
N VAL A 279 -2.75 -17.98 -15.42
CA VAL A 279 -3.18 -17.98 -14.01
C VAL A 279 -2.14 -17.31 -13.10
N CYS A 280 -0.84 -17.55 -13.30
CA CYS A 280 0.21 -16.85 -12.54
C CYS A 280 0.17 -15.33 -12.79
N CYS A 281 -0.07 -14.89 -14.03
CA CYS A 281 -0.29 -13.47 -14.36
C CYS A 281 -1.50 -12.89 -13.62
N LEU A 282 -2.66 -13.55 -13.67
CA LEU A 282 -3.88 -13.14 -12.97
C LEU A 282 -3.69 -13.06 -11.44
N ALA A 283 -3.06 -14.08 -10.85
CA ALA A 283 -2.75 -14.14 -9.43
C ALA A 283 -1.59 -13.22 -9.01
N ARG A 284 -0.95 -12.53 -9.95
CA ARG A 284 0.22 -11.64 -9.76
C ARG A 284 1.42 -12.34 -9.11
N VAL A 285 1.58 -13.64 -9.35
CA VAL A 285 2.71 -14.43 -8.86
C VAL A 285 3.87 -14.35 -9.86
N PRO A 286 5.07 -13.91 -9.46
CA PRO A 286 6.19 -13.83 -10.37
C PRO A 286 6.71 -15.23 -10.75
N PRO A 287 7.26 -15.42 -11.96
CA PRO A 287 7.95 -16.65 -12.34
C PRO A 287 9.27 -16.83 -11.54
N PRO A 288 9.78 -18.05 -11.37
CA PRO A 288 9.25 -19.34 -11.82
C PRO A 288 8.29 -19.93 -10.78
N ALA A 289 6.98 -19.83 -11.04
CA ALA A 289 5.91 -20.44 -10.25
C ALA A 289 5.07 -21.30 -11.19
N SER A 290 4.68 -22.52 -10.79
CA SER A 290 4.07 -23.47 -11.73
C SER A 290 2.87 -24.21 -11.18
N LEU A 291 1.70 -23.97 -11.79
CA LEU A 291 0.49 -24.77 -11.59
C LEU A 291 0.34 -25.90 -12.63
N ALA A 292 1.28 -26.05 -13.57
CA ALA A 292 1.17 -27.03 -14.66
C ALA A 292 0.96 -28.49 -14.16
N PRO A 293 1.57 -28.96 -13.07
CA PRO A 293 1.29 -30.30 -12.53
C PRO A 293 -0.16 -30.46 -12.04
N LEU A 294 -0.74 -29.41 -11.43
CA LEU A 294 -2.11 -29.43 -10.92
C LEU A 294 -3.16 -29.27 -12.03
N LEU A 295 -2.82 -28.55 -13.10
CA LEU A 295 -3.67 -28.45 -14.28
C LEU A 295 -3.64 -29.73 -15.13
N GLY A 296 -2.53 -30.47 -15.11
CA GLY A 296 -2.32 -31.70 -15.89
C GLY A 296 -2.85 -32.99 -15.27
N CYS A 297 -3.21 -33.01 -13.98
CA CYS A 297 -3.78 -34.18 -13.32
C CYS A 297 -5.31 -34.09 -13.13
N ALA A 298 -5.97 -35.20 -12.85
CA ALA A 298 -7.40 -35.18 -12.55
C ALA A 298 -7.66 -34.62 -11.15
N ALA A 299 -8.87 -34.11 -10.90
CA ALA A 299 -9.23 -33.50 -9.61
C ALA A 299 -9.04 -34.43 -8.39
N ASN A 300 -9.13 -35.75 -8.60
CA ASN A 300 -8.91 -36.77 -7.57
C ASN A 300 -7.42 -36.98 -7.25
N ASP A 301 -6.51 -36.67 -8.18
CA ASP A 301 -5.06 -36.89 -8.06
C ASP A 301 -4.32 -35.65 -7.50
N LEU A 302 -5.02 -34.52 -7.35
CA LEU A 302 -4.46 -33.27 -6.80
C LEU A 302 -3.74 -33.46 -5.44
N PRO A 303 -4.26 -34.23 -4.45
CA PRO A 303 -3.57 -34.42 -3.17
C PRO A 303 -2.28 -35.25 -3.32
N ALA A 304 -2.32 -36.30 -4.14
CA ALA A 304 -1.15 -37.11 -4.47
C ALA A 304 -0.08 -36.28 -5.21
N THR A 305 -0.52 -35.38 -6.11
CA THR A 305 0.36 -34.46 -6.85
C THR A 305 1.06 -33.47 -5.90
N LEU A 306 0.35 -32.85 -4.95
CA LEU A 306 0.99 -32.00 -3.93
C LEU A 306 1.96 -32.77 -3.01
N SER A 307 1.69 -34.05 -2.78
CA SER A 307 2.56 -34.92 -1.96
C SER A 307 3.87 -35.23 -2.72
N LEU A 308 3.79 -35.54 -4.02
CA LEU A 308 4.94 -35.70 -4.90
C LEU A 308 5.76 -34.41 -5.05
N LEU A 309 5.09 -33.25 -5.09
CA LEU A 309 5.73 -31.93 -5.10
C LEU A 309 6.31 -31.48 -3.75
N GLN A 310 6.21 -32.32 -2.70
CA GLN A 310 6.70 -32.02 -1.35
C GLN A 310 6.11 -30.73 -0.74
N VAL A 311 4.85 -30.44 -1.08
CA VAL A 311 4.08 -29.29 -0.56
C VAL A 311 3.03 -29.72 0.45
N ALA A 312 2.45 -30.93 0.30
CA ALA A 312 1.46 -31.41 1.25
C ALA A 312 2.08 -31.64 2.64
N PRO A 313 1.50 -31.09 3.73
CA PRO A 313 1.91 -31.43 5.08
C PRO A 313 1.58 -32.90 5.39
N PRO A 314 2.21 -33.52 6.41
CA PRO A 314 1.86 -34.85 6.86
C PRO A 314 0.35 -35.00 7.14
N SER A 315 -0.24 -36.14 6.83
CA SER A 315 -1.68 -36.36 6.99
C SER A 315 -2.21 -36.13 8.42
N HIS A 316 -1.37 -36.36 9.43
CA HIS A 316 -1.69 -36.09 10.83
C HIS A 316 -1.66 -34.59 11.19
N TRP A 317 -0.96 -33.74 10.41
CA TRP A 317 -1.06 -32.27 10.50
C TRP A 317 -2.27 -31.77 9.71
N ALA A 318 -2.53 -32.32 8.53
CA ALA A 318 -3.73 -31.99 7.75
C ALA A 318 -5.04 -32.30 8.52
N ALA A 319 -5.03 -33.32 9.38
CA ALA A 319 -6.13 -33.60 10.31
C ALA A 319 -6.30 -32.52 11.39
N ALA A 320 -5.20 -31.87 11.83
CA ALA A 320 -5.23 -30.74 12.76
C ALA A 320 -5.64 -29.43 12.07
N ASP A 321 -5.21 -29.20 10.82
CA ASP A 321 -5.69 -28.08 9.98
C ASP A 321 -7.18 -28.20 9.62
N ALA A 322 -7.73 -29.42 9.64
CA ALA A 322 -9.16 -29.70 9.49
C ALA A 322 -9.96 -29.54 10.80
N MET A 323 -9.29 -29.32 11.94
CA MET A 323 -9.94 -28.87 13.18
C MET A 323 -10.08 -27.34 13.16
N CYS A 324 -11.06 -26.81 13.90
CA CYS A 324 -11.32 -25.37 14.01
C CYS A 324 -11.65 -24.65 12.68
N VAL A 325 -12.10 -25.38 11.65
CA VAL A 325 -12.57 -24.81 10.37
C VAL A 325 -13.82 -23.97 10.62
N ALA A 326 -13.84 -22.73 10.13
CA ALA A 326 -14.99 -21.84 10.26
C ALA A 326 -16.30 -22.50 9.78
N GLY A 327 -17.40 -22.29 10.50
CA GLY A 327 -18.72 -22.90 10.27
C GLY A 327 -18.88 -24.36 10.75
N SER A 328 -17.78 -25.08 10.99
CA SER A 328 -17.85 -26.41 11.60
C SER A 328 -18.26 -26.31 13.08
N ALA A 329 -18.92 -27.34 13.60
CA ALA A 329 -19.30 -27.41 15.01
C ALA A 329 -18.06 -27.52 15.92
N LEU A 330 -18.11 -26.91 17.10
CA LEU A 330 -17.03 -27.02 18.08
C LEU A 330 -16.77 -28.47 18.48
N THR A 331 -15.49 -28.81 18.72
CA THR A 331 -15.17 -30.05 19.40
C THR A 331 -15.58 -29.96 20.88
N ALA A 332 -15.94 -31.09 21.50
CA ALA A 332 -16.29 -31.11 22.94
C ALA A 332 -15.13 -30.61 23.85
N ALA A 333 -13.88 -30.71 23.37
CA ALA A 333 -12.72 -30.18 24.09
C ALA A 333 -12.63 -28.65 24.03
N ASP A 334 -13.05 -28.03 22.92
CA ASP A 334 -13.05 -26.58 22.72
C ASP A 334 -14.32 -25.92 23.26
N GLU A 335 -15.46 -26.61 23.21
CA GLU A 335 -16.71 -26.20 23.85
C GLU A 335 -16.52 -25.96 25.35
N ALA A 336 -15.77 -26.83 26.03
CA ALA A 336 -15.37 -26.65 27.44
C ALA A 336 -14.44 -25.44 27.69
N LEU A 337 -13.89 -24.81 26.65
CA LEU A 337 -13.03 -23.63 26.72
C LEU A 337 -13.75 -22.33 26.34
N VAL A 338 -14.98 -22.41 25.85
CA VAL A 338 -15.80 -21.26 25.47
C VAL A 338 -15.99 -20.31 26.68
N GLN A 339 -15.74 -19.02 26.48
CA GLN A 339 -15.97 -17.97 27.46
C GLN A 339 -16.47 -16.70 26.77
N LEU A 340 -17.49 -16.07 27.36
CA LEU A 340 -17.94 -14.75 26.91
C LEU A 340 -17.06 -13.67 27.55
N LYS A 341 -16.42 -12.84 26.73
CA LYS A 341 -15.59 -11.70 27.17
C LYS A 341 -15.87 -10.46 26.32
N PRO A 342 -17.04 -9.82 26.48
CA PRO A 342 -17.54 -8.81 25.53
C PRO A 342 -16.75 -7.49 25.56
N LEU A 343 -15.89 -7.28 26.57
CA LEU A 343 -14.99 -6.12 26.69
C LEU A 343 -13.56 -6.41 26.22
N ARG A 344 -13.25 -7.63 25.76
CA ARG A 344 -11.93 -7.97 25.21
C ARG A 344 -11.84 -7.46 23.77
N PRO A 345 -10.76 -6.77 23.37
CA PRO A 345 -10.53 -6.46 21.96
C PRO A 345 -10.34 -7.77 21.17
N LEU A 346 -11.10 -7.91 20.09
CA LEU A 346 -10.95 -9.00 19.12
C LEU A 346 -9.99 -8.56 18.02
N PHE A 347 -9.10 -9.45 17.59
CA PHE A 347 -8.08 -9.16 16.58
C PHE A 347 -8.40 -9.82 15.25
N ALA A 348 -8.09 -9.15 14.13
CA ALA A 348 -8.33 -9.72 12.81
C ALA A 348 -7.50 -11.00 12.59
N GLY A 349 -8.18 -12.09 12.20
CA GLY A 349 -7.63 -13.44 12.15
C GLY A 349 -7.80 -14.27 13.42
N GLU A 350 -8.35 -13.72 14.50
CA GLU A 350 -8.67 -14.47 15.72
C GLU A 350 -9.79 -15.49 15.47
N VAL A 351 -9.61 -16.70 15.99
CA VAL A 351 -10.62 -17.77 15.96
C VAL A 351 -11.54 -17.61 17.18
N VAL A 352 -12.84 -17.52 16.91
CA VAL A 352 -13.90 -17.33 17.90
C VAL A 352 -14.99 -18.41 17.72
N ALA A 353 -15.90 -18.52 18.68
CA ALA A 353 -17.10 -19.33 18.56
C ALA A 353 -18.34 -18.43 18.52
N VAL A 354 -19.32 -18.80 17.69
CA VAL A 354 -20.60 -18.09 17.53
C VAL A 354 -21.75 -19.08 17.47
N GLN A 355 -22.94 -18.64 17.83
CA GLN A 355 -24.15 -19.45 17.69
C GLN A 355 -24.56 -19.52 16.22
N ARG A 356 -24.87 -20.72 15.71
CA ARG A 356 -25.32 -20.88 14.31
C ARG A 356 -26.61 -20.05 14.07
N PRO A 357 -26.67 -19.19 13.04
CA PRO A 357 -27.90 -18.47 12.70
C PRO A 357 -29.02 -19.45 12.32
N HIS A 358 -30.26 -19.06 12.58
CA HIS A 358 -31.41 -19.95 12.56
C HIS A 358 -31.95 -20.20 11.13
N GLU A 359 -31.18 -20.89 10.29
CA GLU A 359 -31.61 -21.27 8.94
C GLU A 359 -32.76 -22.30 8.98
N ALA A 360 -33.85 -21.99 8.28
CA ALA A 360 -35.18 -22.57 8.48
C ALA A 360 -35.39 -24.00 7.93
N SER A 361 -34.34 -24.79 7.70
CA SER A 361 -34.44 -26.04 6.92
C SER A 361 -33.54 -27.20 7.36
N SER A 362 -32.88 -27.17 8.53
CA SER A 362 -32.14 -28.34 9.04
C SER A 362 -32.45 -28.69 10.50
N SER A 363 -32.66 -29.98 10.77
CA SER A 363 -33.01 -30.55 12.08
C SER A 363 -31.83 -30.62 13.07
N ALA A 364 -30.75 -29.87 12.84
CA ALA A 364 -29.58 -29.83 13.71
C ALA A 364 -29.78 -28.79 14.81
N ALA A 365 -29.62 -29.20 16.07
CA ALA A 365 -29.95 -28.43 17.27
C ALA A 365 -29.77 -26.91 17.14
N ALA A 366 -30.91 -26.20 17.12
CA ALA A 366 -30.95 -24.74 17.17
C ALA A 366 -30.21 -24.26 18.42
N GLY A 367 -29.16 -23.47 18.22
CA GLY A 367 -28.31 -22.95 19.29
C GLY A 367 -26.91 -23.56 19.43
N ALA A 368 -26.53 -24.55 18.61
CA ALA A 368 -25.17 -25.10 18.60
C ALA A 368 -24.11 -24.05 18.21
N LEU A 369 -22.95 -24.08 18.88
CA LEU A 369 -21.81 -23.23 18.59
C LEU A 369 -20.99 -23.76 17.39
N VAL A 370 -20.51 -22.83 16.55
CA VAL A 370 -19.61 -23.08 15.42
C VAL A 370 -18.38 -22.17 15.49
N TYR A 371 -17.27 -22.61 14.92
CA TYR A 371 -16.08 -21.76 14.79
C TYR A 371 -16.34 -20.63 13.80
N ALA A 372 -15.73 -19.46 14.01
CA ALA A 372 -15.69 -18.37 13.04
C ALA A 372 -14.34 -17.62 13.16
N ILE A 373 -13.99 -16.84 12.13
CA ILE A 373 -12.73 -16.09 12.11
C ILE A 373 -13.02 -14.60 11.94
N VAL A 374 -12.45 -13.75 12.79
CA VAL A 374 -12.59 -12.29 12.73
C VAL A 374 -11.96 -11.75 11.44
N ASP A 375 -12.71 -10.97 10.66
CA ASP A 375 -12.21 -10.42 9.39
C ASP A 375 -11.36 -9.13 9.57
N ARG A 376 -10.51 -8.85 8.59
CA ARG A 376 -9.72 -7.63 8.46
C ARG A 376 -10.62 -6.47 8.00
N GLY A 377 -11.40 -5.92 8.94
CA GLY A 377 -12.23 -4.75 8.68
C GLY A 377 -12.51 -3.86 9.90
N VAL A 378 -12.43 -4.39 11.13
CA VAL A 378 -12.83 -3.66 12.34
C VAL A 378 -11.63 -3.41 13.25
N ALA A 379 -10.99 -2.26 13.09
CA ALA A 379 -10.00 -1.77 14.05
C ALA A 379 -10.70 -1.19 15.28
N GLY A 380 -10.46 -1.76 16.47
CA GLY A 380 -10.92 -1.19 17.74
C GLY A 380 -12.43 -1.28 17.97
N GLY A 381 -12.96 -2.49 18.06
CA GLY A 381 -14.37 -2.71 18.40
C GLY A 381 -14.66 -2.32 19.86
N ASN A 382 -15.24 -1.13 20.07
CA ASN A 382 -15.96 -0.82 21.30
C ASN A 382 -17.14 -1.80 21.43
N ALA A 383 -17.59 -2.12 22.66
CA ALA A 383 -18.61 -3.16 22.92
C ALA A 383 -19.99 -2.98 22.23
N ARG A 384 -20.18 -1.90 21.45
CA ARG A 384 -21.41 -1.53 20.72
C ARG A 384 -21.29 -1.67 19.19
N SER A 385 -20.10 -1.90 18.63
CA SER A 385 -19.91 -2.08 17.18
C SER A 385 -20.04 -3.55 16.78
N ALA A 386 -20.77 -3.84 15.70
CA ALA A 386 -20.78 -5.17 15.11
C ALA A 386 -19.38 -5.57 14.59
N VAL A 387 -19.05 -6.84 14.71
CA VAL A 387 -17.79 -7.44 14.29
C VAL A 387 -18.06 -8.36 13.11
N ALA A 388 -17.33 -8.14 12.01
CA ALA A 388 -17.38 -8.99 10.83
C ALA A 388 -16.63 -10.31 11.07
N LEU A 389 -17.32 -11.43 10.89
CA LEU A 389 -16.79 -12.78 11.06
C LEU A 389 -17.07 -13.63 9.82
N ARG A 390 -16.12 -14.49 9.43
CA ARG A 390 -16.33 -15.49 8.37
C ARG A 390 -16.76 -16.84 8.93
N SER A 391 -17.74 -17.48 8.28
CA SER A 391 -18.30 -18.80 8.64
C SER A 391 -18.44 -19.70 7.41
N ALA A 392 -18.29 -21.03 7.60
CA ALA A 392 -18.52 -22.14 6.65
C ALA A 392 -17.83 -22.04 5.28
N ASP A 393 -18.32 -21.13 4.45
CA ASP A 393 -17.83 -20.79 3.14
C ASP A 393 -17.27 -19.37 3.27
N SER A 394 -15.98 -19.14 3.02
CA SER A 394 -15.32 -17.89 3.48
C SER A 394 -15.81 -16.58 2.82
N SER A 395 -16.89 -16.65 2.03
CA SER A 395 -17.74 -15.57 1.55
C SER A 395 -18.75 -15.05 2.57
N THR A 396 -19.20 -15.85 3.54
CA THR A 396 -20.32 -15.49 4.42
C THR A 396 -19.85 -14.65 5.60
N LEU A 397 -20.03 -13.33 5.48
CA LEU A 397 -19.78 -12.35 6.53
C LEU A 397 -20.97 -12.25 7.49
N LEU A 398 -20.79 -12.75 8.71
CA LEU A 398 -21.69 -12.52 9.84
C LEU A 398 -21.31 -11.20 10.53
N GLN A 399 -22.29 -10.35 10.82
CA GLN A 399 -22.12 -9.14 11.63
C GLN A 399 -22.74 -9.39 13.00
N LEU A 400 -21.90 -9.57 14.04
CA LEU A 400 -22.36 -9.88 15.40
C LEU A 400 -21.80 -8.90 16.43
N LEU A 401 -22.60 -8.54 17.43
CA LEU A 401 -22.11 -7.79 18.60
C LEU A 401 -21.12 -8.65 19.40
N PRO A 402 -20.13 -8.07 20.11
CA PRO A 402 -19.21 -8.80 20.99
C PRO A 402 -19.89 -9.64 22.08
N LEU A 403 -21.15 -9.34 22.41
CA LEU A 403 -22.01 -10.10 23.33
C LEU A 403 -22.50 -11.44 22.75
N GLY A 404 -22.46 -11.63 21.43
CA GLY A 404 -22.75 -12.89 20.73
C GLY A 404 -21.49 -13.65 20.28
N ILE A 405 -20.30 -13.22 20.71
CA ILE A 405 -19.01 -13.77 20.28
C ILE A 405 -18.27 -14.33 21.48
N TYR A 406 -17.98 -15.63 21.44
CA TYR A 406 -17.27 -16.32 22.52
C TYR A 406 -15.79 -16.50 22.15
N SER A 407 -14.90 -16.19 23.10
CA SER A 407 -13.48 -16.47 23.00
C SER A 407 -13.15 -17.82 23.63
N PHE A 408 -11.98 -18.39 23.34
CA PHE A 408 -11.50 -19.61 24.00
C PHE A 408 -10.62 -19.30 25.24
N ARG A 409 -10.65 -20.18 26.25
CA ARG A 409 -9.80 -20.16 27.46
C ARG A 409 -8.43 -20.76 27.16
N SER A 410 -7.37 -20.16 27.72
CA SER A 410 -6.00 -20.63 27.56
C SER A 410 -5.70 -21.80 28.51
N ARG A 411 -5.49 -23.01 27.98
CA ARG A 411 -5.08 -24.21 28.74
C ARG A 411 -3.57 -24.23 29.05
N ARG A 412 -3.01 -23.13 29.56
CA ARG A 412 -1.61 -23.15 30.02
C ARG A 412 -1.51 -24.11 31.20
N LEU A 413 -0.60 -25.08 31.10
CA LEU A 413 -0.12 -25.80 32.28
C LEU A 413 0.46 -24.77 33.26
N PRO A 414 0.22 -24.91 34.58
CA PRO A 414 0.96 -24.14 35.55
C PRO A 414 2.47 -24.41 35.37
N PRO A 415 3.36 -23.43 35.65
CA PRO A 415 4.79 -23.69 35.67
C PRO A 415 5.06 -24.84 36.65
N ASN A 416 5.80 -25.84 36.18
CA ASN A 416 5.84 -27.18 36.74
C ASN A 416 6.17 -27.21 38.24
N GLU A 417 5.52 -28.11 38.99
CA GLU A 417 5.75 -28.37 40.42
C GLU A 417 7.08 -29.11 40.68
N MET A 418 8.16 -28.68 40.01
CA MET A 418 9.54 -29.11 40.21
C MET A 418 10.44 -27.97 40.72
N ALA A 419 9.89 -26.77 40.91
CA ALA A 419 10.60 -25.59 41.44
C ALA A 419 10.02 -25.08 42.78
N ALA A 420 9.12 -25.84 43.43
CA ALA A 420 8.46 -25.45 44.68
C ALA A 420 9.19 -25.94 45.96
N ALA A 421 10.37 -26.56 45.84
CA ALA A 421 11.13 -27.12 46.96
C ALA A 421 12.31 -26.23 47.43
N ALA A 422 12.54 -25.10 46.76
CA ALA A 422 13.41 -24.00 47.17
C ALA A 422 12.88 -22.75 46.42
N VAL A 423 12.49 -21.65 47.06
CA VAL A 423 13.03 -21.05 48.28
C VAL A 423 11.90 -20.47 49.15
N GLU A 424 11.54 -21.15 50.24
CA GLU A 424 10.97 -20.50 51.43
C GLU A 424 11.98 -20.56 52.56
N SER A 425 12.95 -19.64 52.52
CA SER A 425 13.86 -19.38 53.63
C SER A 425 14.28 -17.91 53.61
N GLU A 426 13.70 -17.18 54.54
CA GLU A 426 14.18 -15.93 55.13
C GLU A 426 14.25 -14.67 54.25
N ALA A 427 13.37 -13.73 54.61
CA ALA A 427 13.62 -12.32 54.43
C ALA A 427 14.74 -11.86 55.39
N SER A 428 15.81 -11.26 54.88
CA SER A 428 16.51 -10.16 55.57
C SER A 428 17.50 -9.40 54.70
N SER A 429 17.49 -8.07 54.88
CA SER A 429 18.62 -7.12 54.81
C SER A 429 19.45 -6.94 53.53
N GLY A 430 19.46 -5.68 53.04
CA GLY A 430 20.59 -5.03 52.35
C GLY A 430 20.73 -5.32 50.84
N GLY A 431 21.00 -4.35 49.97
CA GLY A 431 21.10 -2.89 50.15
C GLY A 431 21.89 -2.25 48.99
N LEU A 432 21.62 -0.96 48.69
CA LEU A 432 22.39 -0.05 47.79
C LEU A 432 22.33 -0.43 46.28
N SER A 433 21.82 0.44 45.38
CA SER A 433 22.46 1.64 44.77
C SER A 433 23.69 1.31 43.93
N ALA A 434 23.98 1.91 42.76
CA ALA A 434 23.28 2.81 41.81
C ALA A 434 24.00 2.64 40.43
N ALA A 435 23.52 3.06 39.25
CA ALA A 435 23.36 4.43 38.73
C ALA A 435 22.67 4.33 37.33
N SER A 436 21.76 5.23 36.90
CA SER A 436 21.99 6.57 36.30
C SER A 436 22.90 6.52 35.05
N GLY A 437 22.60 7.11 33.88
CA GLY A 437 21.48 7.90 33.35
C GLY A 437 21.60 7.91 31.79
N ASP A 438 20.94 8.68 30.93
CA ASP A 438 19.86 9.71 30.96
C ASP A 438 19.26 9.75 29.52
N GLY A 439 18.18 10.45 29.12
CA GLY A 439 17.31 11.45 29.75
C GLY A 439 17.16 12.71 28.86
N HIS A 440 16.18 12.71 27.93
CA HIS A 440 15.55 13.83 27.16
C HIS A 440 14.43 13.14 26.32
N GLY A 441 13.19 13.62 26.15
CA GLY A 441 12.53 14.83 26.64
C GLY A 441 11.70 15.47 25.51
N ASP A 442 10.48 14.96 25.24
CA ASP A 442 9.52 15.51 24.26
C ASP A 442 8.06 15.17 24.65
N ASP A 443 7.14 16.11 24.41
CA ASP A 443 5.74 16.09 24.89
C ASP A 443 4.75 15.31 23.98
N PRO A 444 3.71 14.65 24.54
CA PRO A 444 2.80 13.78 23.78
C PRO A 444 1.51 14.47 23.30
N GLU A 445 1.60 15.57 22.53
CA GLU A 445 0.40 16.32 22.09
C GLU A 445 0.28 16.57 20.56
N GLU A 446 0.84 15.72 19.70
CA GLU A 446 0.68 15.86 18.23
C GLU A 446 0.35 14.58 17.43
N LEU A 447 -0.17 13.53 18.08
CA LEU A 447 -0.56 12.27 17.38
C LEU A 447 -2.07 12.08 17.13
N SER A 448 -2.94 12.95 17.66
CA SER A 448 -4.40 12.76 17.59
C SER A 448 -5.04 13.25 16.27
N SER A 449 -4.39 14.18 15.56
CA SER A 449 -5.01 14.93 14.45
C SER A 449 -5.01 14.25 13.07
N ARG A 450 -4.35 13.08 12.90
CA ARG A 450 -4.17 12.44 11.59
C ARG A 450 -4.98 11.16 11.31
N VAL A 451 -5.79 10.70 12.27
CA VAL A 451 -6.62 9.49 12.09
C VAL A 451 -8.06 9.82 11.63
N SER A 452 -8.52 11.06 11.86
CA SER A 452 -9.93 11.45 11.79
C SER A 452 -10.48 11.80 10.39
N ALA A 453 -9.72 11.57 9.31
CA ALA A 453 -10.08 12.03 7.95
C ALA A 453 -10.45 10.92 6.94
N ALA A 454 -10.17 9.65 7.23
CA ALA A 454 -10.17 8.60 6.21
C ALA A 454 -11.24 7.49 6.34
N ASN A 455 -12.09 7.52 7.38
CA ASN A 455 -13.01 6.41 7.66
C ASN A 455 -14.46 6.88 7.94
N ARG A 456 -15.10 7.48 6.92
CA ARG A 456 -16.54 7.77 6.88
C ARG A 456 -17.25 6.93 5.81
N SER A 457 -17.37 5.62 6.05
CA SER A 457 -18.34 4.77 5.35
C SER A 457 -18.74 3.56 6.19
N ALA A 458 -20.04 3.42 6.42
CA ALA A 458 -20.73 2.20 6.87
C ALA A 458 -20.22 1.53 8.17
N ALA A 459 -20.31 2.24 9.29
CA ALA A 459 -20.60 1.58 10.57
C ALA A 459 -22.13 1.64 10.77
N GLU A 460 -22.83 0.53 10.52
CA GLU A 460 -24.27 0.44 10.81
C GLU A 460 -24.49 0.55 12.32
N THR A 461 -25.16 1.62 12.75
CA THR A 461 -25.55 1.82 14.13
C THR A 461 -26.70 0.87 14.46
N VAL A 462 -26.38 -0.22 15.16
CA VAL A 462 -27.37 -1.20 15.65
C VAL A 462 -28.42 -0.47 16.51
N GLY A 463 -29.69 -0.59 16.11
CA GLY A 463 -30.80 0.11 16.78
C GLY A 463 -30.97 -0.31 18.25
N ALA A 464 -31.39 0.64 19.09
CA ALA A 464 -31.45 0.50 20.54
C ALA A 464 -32.15 -0.79 21.02
N ALA A 465 -33.24 -1.21 20.35
CA ALA A 465 -33.99 -2.42 20.69
C ALA A 465 -33.13 -3.70 20.69
N ALA A 466 -32.29 -3.91 19.67
CA ALA A 466 -31.44 -5.11 19.57
C ALA A 466 -30.35 -5.13 20.66
N LEU A 467 -29.89 -3.95 21.10
CA LEU A 467 -28.94 -3.80 22.19
C LEU A 467 -29.60 -4.11 23.56
N ILE A 468 -30.86 -3.69 23.75
CA ILE A 468 -31.66 -3.98 24.96
C ILE A 468 -31.99 -5.47 25.06
N ASP A 469 -32.35 -6.13 23.97
CA ASP A 469 -32.65 -7.57 23.98
C ASP A 469 -31.37 -8.41 24.19
N ALA A 470 -30.22 -7.98 23.66
CA ALA A 470 -28.93 -8.62 23.95
C ALA A 470 -28.54 -8.50 25.44
N VAL A 471 -28.72 -7.32 26.04
CA VAL A 471 -28.48 -7.10 27.48
C VAL A 471 -29.45 -7.93 28.33
N SER A 472 -30.72 -8.00 27.93
CA SER A 472 -31.75 -8.81 28.61
C SER A 472 -31.39 -10.31 28.60
N SER A 473 -30.91 -10.82 27.47
CA SER A 473 -30.45 -12.22 27.34
C SER A 473 -29.27 -12.56 28.25
N VAL A 474 -28.28 -11.65 28.36
CA VAL A 474 -27.11 -11.86 29.23
C VAL A 474 -27.46 -11.79 30.71
N LEU A 475 -28.35 -10.88 31.12
CA LEU A 475 -28.77 -10.76 32.52
C LEU A 475 -29.70 -11.90 32.96
N ALA A 476 -30.55 -12.39 32.06
CA ALA A 476 -31.30 -13.64 32.25
C ALA A 476 -30.35 -14.84 32.46
N ALA A 477 -29.29 -14.96 31.66
CA ALA A 477 -28.26 -16.00 31.84
C ALA A 477 -27.45 -15.84 33.15
N ALA A 478 -27.41 -14.64 33.73
CA ALA A 478 -26.82 -14.35 35.04
C ALA A 478 -27.82 -14.49 36.21
N ASN A 479 -29.05 -14.96 35.96
CA ASN A 479 -30.12 -15.12 36.94
C ASN A 479 -30.59 -13.79 37.59
N VAL A 480 -30.40 -12.66 36.90
CA VAL A 480 -30.85 -11.31 37.33
C VAL A 480 -32.01 -10.87 36.43
N PRO A 481 -33.28 -10.99 36.86
CA PRO A 481 -34.41 -10.54 36.05
C PRO A 481 -34.48 -9.00 36.03
N ILE A 482 -34.42 -8.42 34.83
CA ILE A 482 -34.82 -7.02 34.60
C ILE A 482 -36.35 -6.94 34.74
N ASP A 483 -36.83 -6.05 35.60
CA ASP A 483 -38.26 -5.72 35.66
C ASP A 483 -38.68 -4.73 34.55
N LEU A 484 -39.99 -4.56 34.37
CA LEU A 484 -40.54 -3.73 33.30
C LEU A 484 -40.15 -2.24 33.45
N GLU A 485 -39.99 -1.76 34.68
CA GLU A 485 -39.63 -0.37 34.97
C GLU A 485 -38.16 -0.10 34.61
N GLN A 486 -37.25 -1.02 34.97
CA GLN A 486 -35.85 -0.99 34.58
C GLN A 486 -35.67 -1.06 33.05
N ARG A 487 -36.48 -1.84 32.33
CA ARG A 487 -36.46 -1.85 30.86
C ARG A 487 -36.89 -0.49 30.28
N GLN A 488 -37.97 0.10 30.78
CA GLN A 488 -38.44 1.43 30.36
C GLN A 488 -37.41 2.53 30.66
N LEU A 489 -36.74 2.47 31.83
CA LEU A 489 -35.67 3.40 32.18
C LEU A 489 -34.44 3.26 31.26
N LEU A 490 -34.10 2.06 30.80
CA LEU A 490 -33.04 1.84 29.81
C LEU A 490 -33.44 2.38 28.43
N GLU A 491 -34.68 2.17 28.01
CA GLU A 491 -35.23 2.72 26.76
C GLU A 491 -35.20 4.26 26.76
N GLN A 492 -35.64 4.89 27.85
CA GLN A 492 -35.60 6.35 28.03
C GLN A 492 -34.17 6.91 28.10
N ASN A 493 -33.27 6.27 28.85
CA ASN A 493 -31.86 6.68 28.90
C ASN A 493 -31.20 6.59 27.52
N MET A 494 -31.61 5.62 26.69
CA MET A 494 -31.08 5.51 25.33
C MET A 494 -31.62 6.59 24.38
N SER A 495 -32.93 6.88 24.39
CA SER A 495 -33.46 7.97 23.56
C SER A 495 -32.83 9.33 23.92
N MET A 496 -32.62 9.58 25.22
CA MET A 496 -31.89 10.78 25.68
C MET A 496 -30.41 10.79 25.24
N GLN A 497 -29.74 9.64 25.20
CA GLN A 497 -28.36 9.55 24.69
C GLN A 497 -28.28 9.82 23.18
N GLU A 498 -29.25 9.34 22.39
CA GLU A 498 -29.34 9.60 20.95
C GLU A 498 -29.61 11.09 20.67
N GLU A 499 -30.56 11.70 21.38
CA GLU A 499 -30.84 13.14 21.30
C GLU A 499 -29.60 13.99 21.66
N LEU A 500 -28.87 13.64 22.73
CA LEU A 500 -27.62 14.30 23.10
C LEU A 500 -26.52 14.17 22.04
N VAL A 501 -26.49 13.09 21.25
CA VAL A 501 -25.53 12.94 20.14
C VAL A 501 -25.91 13.87 18.98
N LEU A 502 -27.20 13.92 18.62
CA LEU A 502 -27.71 14.82 17.57
C LEU A 502 -27.44 16.29 17.91
N LEU A 503 -27.82 16.73 19.11
CA LEU A 503 -27.60 18.11 19.57
C LEU A 503 -26.10 18.48 19.66
N ARG A 504 -25.23 17.52 19.97
CA ARG A 504 -23.77 17.74 19.95
C ARG A 504 -23.20 17.86 18.54
N ALA A 505 -23.75 17.13 17.57
CA ALA A 505 -23.37 17.26 16.17
C ALA A 505 -23.79 18.63 15.61
N GLU A 506 -25.05 19.02 15.82
CA GLU A 506 -25.57 20.34 15.44
C GLU A 506 -24.77 21.48 16.08
N ALA A 507 -24.47 21.39 17.39
CA ALA A 507 -23.63 22.37 18.08
C ALA A 507 -22.18 22.41 17.57
N ALA A 508 -21.65 21.32 17.01
CA ALA A 508 -20.33 21.30 16.38
C ALA A 508 -20.35 21.97 15.00
N GLU A 509 -21.38 21.71 14.18
CA GLU A 509 -21.58 22.35 12.88
C GLU A 509 -21.78 23.87 13.03
N LEU A 510 -22.62 24.30 13.98
CA LEU A 510 -22.81 25.72 14.31
C LEU A 510 -21.52 26.41 14.75
N ARG A 511 -20.64 25.73 15.50
CA ARG A 511 -19.32 26.27 15.89
C ARG A 511 -18.36 26.40 14.70
N VAL A 512 -18.38 25.45 13.76
CA VAL A 512 -17.58 25.54 12.54
C VAL A 512 -18.07 26.70 11.67
N SER A 513 -19.39 26.84 11.49
CA SER A 513 -19.99 27.95 10.74
C SER A 513 -19.72 29.31 11.40
N ALA A 514 -19.83 29.43 12.72
CA ALA A 514 -19.48 30.65 13.45
C ALA A 514 -18.01 31.03 13.25
N ARG A 515 -17.09 30.07 13.36
CA ARG A 515 -15.67 30.29 13.13
C ARG A 515 -15.37 30.71 11.69
N GLN A 516 -16.04 30.12 10.69
CA GLN A 516 -15.89 30.53 9.29
C GLN A 516 -16.36 31.97 9.08
N ALA A 517 -17.49 32.37 9.68
CA ALA A 517 -17.98 33.74 9.63
C ALA A 517 -17.03 34.73 10.36
N GLU A 518 -16.38 34.33 11.44
CA GLU A 518 -15.33 35.11 12.12
C GLU A 518 -14.08 35.28 11.24
N GLU A 519 -13.60 34.19 10.62
CA GLU A 519 -12.45 34.21 9.69
C GLU A 519 -12.74 35.07 8.44
N GLU A 520 -13.95 35.00 7.87
CA GLU A 520 -14.40 35.87 6.77
C GLU A 520 -14.49 37.35 7.19
N LEU A 521 -15.05 37.62 8.38
CA LEU A 521 -15.15 38.97 8.93
C LEU A 521 -13.77 39.60 9.17
N ASP A 522 -12.82 38.82 9.69
CA ASP A 522 -11.45 39.31 9.92
C ASP A 522 -10.67 39.52 8.61
N ALA A 523 -10.86 38.66 7.61
CA ALA A 523 -10.33 38.90 6.26
C ALA A 523 -10.88 40.18 5.62
N LEU A 524 -12.18 40.47 5.80
CA LEU A 524 -12.80 41.72 5.34
C LEU A 524 -12.31 42.95 6.11
N LYS A 525 -12.04 42.85 7.42
CA LYS A 525 -11.41 43.92 8.20
C LYS A 525 -9.98 44.19 7.73
N GLU A 526 -9.18 43.15 7.49
CA GLU A 526 -7.80 43.26 7.03
C GLU A 526 -7.72 43.88 5.63
N ALA A 527 -8.57 43.41 4.70
CA ALA A 527 -8.68 43.98 3.35
C ALA A 527 -9.08 45.47 3.36
N ASN A 528 -9.91 45.89 4.32
CA ASN A 528 -10.29 47.29 4.50
C ASN A 528 -9.32 48.09 5.39
N THR A 529 -8.21 47.53 5.85
CA THR A 529 -7.25 48.21 6.73
C THR A 529 -5.99 48.63 5.98
N CYS A 530 -5.49 49.84 6.26
CA CYS A 530 -4.33 50.40 5.58
C CYS A 530 -3.03 49.68 5.96
N GLN A 531 -2.51 48.93 4.99
CA GLN A 531 -1.30 48.09 5.05
C GLN A 531 0.03 48.83 5.35
N ILE A 532 0.01 50.15 5.61
CA ILE A 532 1.17 50.93 6.09
C ILE A 532 1.12 51.17 7.60
N CYS A 533 -0.07 51.41 8.17
CA CYS A 533 -0.23 51.75 9.58
C CYS A 533 -0.98 50.71 10.41
N LEU A 534 -1.64 49.75 9.75
CA LEU A 534 -2.40 48.65 10.34
C LEU A 534 -3.48 49.09 11.37
N ALA A 535 -3.89 50.37 11.31
CA ALA A 535 -4.70 51.01 12.37
C ALA A 535 -5.88 51.86 11.86
N ARG A 536 -5.97 52.12 10.55
CA ARG A 536 -7.03 52.95 9.95
C ARG A 536 -7.53 52.31 8.67
N HIS A 537 -8.81 52.49 8.38
CA HIS A 537 -9.39 51.99 7.14
C HIS A 537 -8.81 52.68 5.90
N VAL A 538 -8.87 51.99 4.77
CA VAL A 538 -8.51 52.57 3.48
C VAL A 538 -9.63 53.48 2.96
N ASP A 539 -9.28 54.72 2.65
CA ASP A 539 -10.19 55.78 2.20
C ASP A 539 -9.64 56.56 0.99
N CYS A 540 -8.48 56.15 0.46
CA CYS A 540 -7.79 56.77 -0.67
C CYS A 540 -7.31 55.72 -1.68
N LEU A 541 -7.53 56.00 -2.97
CA LEU A 541 -7.10 55.22 -4.12
C LEU A 541 -5.96 55.93 -4.86
N LEU A 542 -4.86 55.23 -5.10
CA LEU A 542 -3.74 55.72 -5.91
C LEU A 542 -4.04 55.55 -7.41
N VAL A 543 -4.36 56.65 -8.08
CA VAL A 543 -4.71 56.67 -9.51
C VAL A 543 -3.44 56.40 -10.34
N GLY A 544 -3.56 55.46 -11.27
CA GLY A 544 -2.46 54.92 -12.07
C GLY A 544 -2.09 53.46 -11.74
N CYS A 545 -2.35 53.00 -10.50
CA CYS A 545 -2.05 51.61 -10.10
C CYS A 545 -3.09 50.92 -9.21
N GLY A 546 -4.15 51.62 -8.79
CA GLY A 546 -5.31 51.01 -8.13
C GLY A 546 -5.11 50.57 -6.68
N HIS A 547 -3.95 50.84 -6.07
CA HIS A 547 -3.69 50.44 -4.68
C HIS A 547 -4.38 51.39 -3.68
N LEU A 548 -4.85 50.83 -2.56
CA LEU A 548 -5.62 51.51 -1.53
C LEU A 548 -4.78 51.83 -0.28
N LEU A 549 -5.00 53.01 0.31
CA LEU A 549 -4.32 53.50 1.52
C LEU A 549 -5.26 54.34 2.38
N CYS A 550 -4.87 54.61 3.64
CA CYS A 550 -5.51 55.65 4.43
C CYS A 550 -4.90 57.03 4.15
N ARG A 551 -5.72 58.08 4.21
CA ARG A 551 -5.39 59.48 3.91
C ARG A 551 -4.25 60.05 4.75
N ALA A 552 -4.01 59.51 5.94
CA ALA A 552 -2.87 59.88 6.79
C ALA A 552 -1.53 59.30 6.30
N CYS A 553 -1.54 58.16 5.60
CA CYS A 553 -0.33 57.51 5.09
C CYS A 553 0.06 58.01 3.70
N VAL A 554 -0.91 58.38 2.85
CA VAL A 554 -0.67 58.85 1.47
C VAL A 554 0.43 59.94 1.36
N PRO A 555 0.48 61.00 2.19
CA PRO A 555 1.53 62.03 2.09
C PRO A 555 2.96 61.51 2.31
N HIS A 556 3.10 60.38 3.01
CA HIS A 556 4.40 59.78 3.35
C HIS A 556 4.94 58.87 2.24
N CYS A 557 4.14 58.57 1.21
CA CYS A 557 4.53 57.70 0.09
C CYS A 557 5.24 58.44 -1.06
N GLY A 558 5.19 59.78 -1.08
CA GLY A 558 5.70 60.57 -2.20
C GLY A 558 4.97 60.27 -3.51
N ASN A 559 5.67 60.40 -4.64
CA ASN A 559 5.08 60.27 -5.97
C ASN A 559 5.00 58.82 -6.50
N ARG A 560 5.34 57.80 -5.70
CA ARG A 560 5.38 56.39 -6.16
C ARG A 560 4.63 55.48 -5.20
N CYS A 561 3.88 54.52 -5.74
CA CYS A 561 3.14 53.56 -4.94
C CYS A 561 4.12 52.67 -4.12
N PRO A 562 3.96 52.54 -2.80
CA PRO A 562 4.88 51.76 -1.96
C PRO A 562 4.84 50.25 -2.27
N PHE A 563 3.72 49.75 -2.80
CA PHE A 563 3.52 48.33 -3.11
C PHE A 563 4.09 47.95 -4.48
N CYS A 564 3.72 48.67 -5.54
CA CYS A 564 4.08 48.31 -6.92
C CYS A 564 5.10 49.26 -7.59
N ARG A 565 5.51 50.34 -6.93
CA ARG A 565 6.46 51.36 -7.43
C ARG A 565 6.05 52.09 -8.71
N ALA A 566 4.81 51.95 -9.16
CA ALA A 566 4.26 52.79 -10.24
C ALA A 566 4.12 54.25 -9.77
N ASP A 567 4.23 55.19 -10.70
CA ASP A 567 4.08 56.61 -10.38
C ASP A 567 2.61 56.96 -10.13
N VAL A 568 2.35 57.75 -9.08
CA VAL A 568 1.01 58.14 -8.66
C VAL A 568 0.59 59.38 -9.45
N GLN A 569 -0.44 59.23 -10.29
CA GLN A 569 -0.94 60.32 -11.15
C GLN A 569 -1.80 61.31 -10.38
N SER A 570 -2.64 60.80 -9.48
CA SER A 570 -3.47 61.56 -8.55
C SER A 570 -3.98 60.64 -7.43
N VAL A 571 -4.69 61.20 -6.46
CA VAL A 571 -5.31 60.44 -5.36
C VAL A 571 -6.80 60.74 -5.36
N ALA A 572 -7.62 59.70 -5.40
CA ALA A 572 -9.07 59.79 -5.34
C ALA A 572 -9.59 59.27 -4.00
N ASN A 573 -10.73 59.77 -3.53
CA ASN A 573 -11.41 59.19 -2.36
C ASN A 573 -11.91 57.78 -2.73
N PHE A 574 -11.67 56.82 -1.85
CA PHE A 574 -12.28 55.50 -1.90
C PHE A 574 -13.32 55.40 -0.78
N TYR A 575 -14.51 54.94 -1.12
CA TYR A 575 -15.53 54.57 -0.14
C TYR A 575 -15.72 53.07 -0.23
N ALA A 576 -15.24 52.35 0.78
CA ALA A 576 -15.56 50.94 0.92
C ALA A 576 -17.09 50.77 0.97
N PRO A 577 -17.67 49.74 0.33
CA PRO A 577 -19.08 49.45 0.49
C PRO A 577 -19.37 49.19 1.97
N SER A 578 -20.24 50.01 2.55
CA SER A 578 -20.70 49.82 3.92
C SER A 578 -21.53 48.54 4.01
N SER A 579 -21.07 47.61 4.85
CA SER A 579 -21.82 46.46 5.35
C SER A 579 -23.12 46.87 6.04
#